data_AF-Q9A2K3-F1
#
_entry.id   AF-Q9A2K3-F1
#
_cell.length_a   1.000
_cell.length_b   1.000
_cell.length_c   1.000
_cell.angle_alpha   90.00
_cell.angle_beta   90.00
_cell.angle_gamma   90.00
#
_symmetry.space_group_name_H-M   'P 1'
#
loop_
_entity.id
_entity.type
_entity.pdbx_description
1 polymer ?
#
loop_
_entity_poly.entity_id
_entity_poly.type
_entity_poly.pdbx_seq_one_letter_code
_entity_poly.pdbx_strand_id
1 'polypeptide(L)'
;MMFEKTLMTLAAAAAIAAAAAVSVVSAAFALYAVLVPLVSPAGAAAIVAAVAALIVAIAGMIAARKVENRRAASHQAPPPAGFDLTGKIVEIVRERPIMSIGLGLAAGIFALKNPSLTATVAKAFLDPKPPER
;
A
#
# COMPACT_ATOMS: atom_id res chain seq x y z
N MET A 1 -12.56 40.30 -7.36
CA MET A 1 -12.02 39.30 -8.31
C MET A 1 -11.19 38.18 -7.66
N MET A 2 -10.22 38.45 -6.78
CA MET A 2 -9.47 37.37 -6.09
C MET A 2 -10.34 36.54 -5.12
N PHE A 3 -11.17 37.21 -4.31
CA PHE A 3 -12.05 36.56 -3.32
C PHE A 3 -13.10 35.63 -3.96
N GLU A 4 -13.65 36.05 -5.09
CA GLU A 4 -14.63 35.30 -5.88
C GLU A 4 -13.98 34.06 -6.53
N LYS A 5 -12.78 34.20 -7.09
CA LYS A 5 -12.00 33.06 -7.61
C LYS A 5 -11.65 32.06 -6.50
N THR A 6 -11.23 32.52 -5.33
CA THR A 6 -10.93 31.62 -4.20
C THR A 6 -12.19 30.90 -3.70
N LEU A 7 -13.32 31.60 -3.57
CA LEU A 7 -14.59 31.00 -3.18
C LEU A 7 -15.08 29.98 -4.20
N MET A 8 -14.97 30.29 -5.49
CA MET A 8 -15.38 29.40 -6.57
C MET A 8 -14.51 28.13 -6.62
N THR A 9 -13.19 28.25 -6.39
CA THR A 9 -12.31 27.06 -6.28
C THR A 9 -12.60 26.23 -5.03
N LEU A 10 -12.92 26.87 -3.90
CA LEU A 10 -13.29 26.16 -2.68
C LEU A 10 -14.62 25.42 -2.85
N ALA A 11 -15.61 26.07 -3.45
CA ALA A 11 -16.92 25.49 -3.73
C ALA A 11 -16.79 24.28 -4.68
N ALA A 12 -15.97 24.38 -5.72
CA ALA A 12 -15.68 23.26 -6.61
C ALA A 12 -15.00 22.10 -5.86
N ALA A 13 -14.00 22.38 -5.02
CA ALA A 13 -13.35 21.36 -4.20
C ALA A 13 -14.33 20.70 -3.23
N ALA A 14 -15.20 21.47 -2.57
CA ALA A 14 -16.23 20.96 -1.67
C ALA A 14 -17.26 20.08 -2.40
N ALA A 15 -17.69 20.49 -3.59
CA ALA A 15 -18.61 19.70 -4.42
C ALA A 15 -18.00 18.35 -4.83
N ILE A 16 -16.74 18.34 -5.24
CA ILE A 16 -16.01 17.10 -5.59
C ILE A 16 -15.86 16.20 -4.35
N ALA A 17 -15.51 16.77 -3.20
CA ALA A 17 -15.39 16.01 -1.95
C ALA A 17 -16.73 15.40 -1.51
N ALA A 18 -17.82 16.16 -1.61
CA ALA A 18 -19.16 15.67 -1.30
C ALA A 18 -19.60 14.55 -2.26
N ALA A 19 -19.39 14.74 -3.57
CA ALA A 19 -19.69 13.72 -4.57
C ALA A 19 -18.89 12.43 -4.34
N ALA A 20 -17.60 12.56 -4.02
CA ALA A 20 -16.76 11.41 -3.67
C ALA A 20 -17.30 10.68 -2.44
N ALA A 21 -17.64 11.39 -1.36
CA ALA A 21 -18.21 10.78 -0.16
C ALA A 21 -19.50 10.00 -0.44
N VAL A 22 -20.45 10.61 -1.17
CA VAL A 22 -21.71 9.96 -1.55
C VAL A 22 -21.46 8.74 -2.44
N SER A 23 -20.53 8.83 -3.40
CA SER A 23 -20.19 7.71 -4.29
C SER A 23 -19.63 6.51 -3.53
N VAL A 24 -18.78 6.73 -2.52
CA VAL A 24 -18.18 5.65 -1.72
C VAL A 24 -19.24 4.95 -0.88
N VAL A 25 -20.13 5.71 -0.24
CA VAL A 25 -21.24 5.14 0.54
C VAL A 25 -22.17 4.35 -0.37
N SER A 26 -22.55 4.91 -1.51
CA SER A 26 -23.41 4.22 -2.48
C SER A 26 -22.77 2.94 -3.01
N ALA A 27 -21.47 2.96 -3.32
CA ALA A 27 -20.73 1.78 -3.76
C ALA A 27 -20.68 0.69 -2.68
N ALA A 28 -20.51 1.05 -1.40
CA ALA A 28 -20.53 0.10 -0.30
C ALA A 28 -21.89 -0.61 -0.17
N PHE A 29 -22.99 0.14 -0.29
CA PHE A 29 -24.35 -0.43 -0.28
C PHE A 29 -24.61 -1.30 -1.52
N ALA A 30 -24.16 -0.88 -2.69
CA ALA A 30 -24.28 -1.68 -3.91
C ALA A 30 -23.53 -3.02 -3.77
N LEU A 31 -22.32 -2.99 -3.22
CA LEU A 31 -21.53 -4.19 -2.97
C LEU A 31 -22.25 -5.12 -1.97
N TYR A 32 -22.77 -4.56 -0.86
CA TYR A 32 -23.54 -5.31 0.13
C TYR A 32 -24.77 -5.98 -0.51
N ALA A 33 -25.55 -5.24 -1.30
CA ALA A 33 -26.77 -5.74 -1.94
C ALA A 33 -26.48 -6.92 -2.91
N VAL A 34 -25.35 -6.88 -3.62
CA VAL A 34 -24.90 -7.98 -4.48
C VAL A 34 -24.43 -9.19 -3.67
N LEU A 35 -23.85 -8.97 -2.48
CA LEU A 35 -23.31 -10.02 -1.62
C LEU A 35 -24.37 -10.76 -0.79
N VAL A 36 -25.46 -10.10 -0.41
CA VAL A 36 -26.56 -10.68 0.39
C VAL A 36 -27.12 -12.00 -0.19
N PRO A 37 -27.37 -12.14 -1.51
CA PRO A 37 -27.88 -13.41 -2.04
C PRO A 37 -26.85 -14.55 -2.03
N LEU A 38 -25.55 -14.26 -1.88
CA LEU A 38 -24.49 -15.28 -1.92
C LEU A 38 -23.96 -15.67 -0.53
N VAL A 39 -24.13 -14.80 0.47
CA VAL A 39 -23.50 -14.94 1.79
C VAL A 39 -24.47 -14.52 2.91
N SER A 40 -24.26 -15.03 4.13
CA SER A 40 -25.01 -14.53 5.29
C SER A 40 -24.85 -13.01 5.46
N PRO A 41 -25.84 -12.29 6.04
CA PRO A 41 -25.76 -10.84 6.23
C PRO A 41 -24.50 -10.40 6.98
N ALA A 42 -24.07 -11.19 7.98
CA ALA A 42 -22.84 -10.96 8.73
C ALA A 42 -21.59 -11.09 7.83
N GLY A 43 -21.56 -12.09 6.94
CA GLY A 43 -20.44 -12.27 6.01
C GLY A 43 -20.39 -11.18 4.94
N ALA A 44 -21.52 -10.74 4.40
CA ALA A 44 -21.58 -9.63 3.45
C ALA A 44 -21.06 -8.33 4.07
N ALA A 45 -21.45 -8.01 5.31
CA ALA A 45 -20.94 -6.83 6.03
C ALA A 45 -19.43 -6.91 6.29
N ALA A 46 -18.92 -8.10 6.65
CA ALA A 46 -17.49 -8.31 6.86
C ALA A 46 -16.66 -8.09 5.58
N ILE A 47 -17.17 -8.55 4.43
CA ILE A 47 -16.51 -8.35 3.13
C ILE A 47 -16.49 -6.86 2.75
N VAL A 48 -17.61 -6.16 2.88
CA VAL A 48 -17.68 -4.72 2.61
C VAL A 48 -16.72 -3.94 3.51
N ALA A 49 -16.67 -4.29 4.80
CA ALA A 49 -15.73 -3.69 5.75
C ALA A 49 -14.27 -3.95 5.38
N ALA A 50 -13.93 -5.19 4.98
CA ALA A 50 -12.59 -5.55 4.54
C ALA A 50 -12.16 -4.79 3.28
N VAL A 51 -13.06 -4.63 2.30
CA VAL A 51 -12.81 -3.87 1.07
C VAL A 51 -12.59 -2.38 1.39
N ALA A 52 -13.45 -1.79 2.22
CA ALA A 52 -13.30 -0.39 2.64
C ALA A 52 -12.00 -0.16 3.42
N ALA A 53 -11.67 -1.05 4.36
CA ALA A 53 -10.43 -0.98 5.12
C ALA A 53 -9.20 -1.09 4.22
N LEU A 54 -9.22 -1.96 3.20
CA LEU A 54 -8.13 -2.09 2.24
C LEU A 54 -7.93 -0.80 1.43
N ILE A 55 -9.02 -0.20 0.94
CA ILE A 55 -8.95 1.07 0.20
C ILE A 55 -8.34 2.17 1.07
N VAL A 56 -8.82 2.31 2.31
CA VAL A 56 -8.31 3.31 3.26
C VAL A 56 -6.84 3.05 3.61
N ALA A 57 -6.45 1.80 3.81
CA ALA A 57 -5.08 1.42 4.09
C ALA A 57 -4.14 1.80 2.93
N ILE A 58 -4.53 1.51 1.69
CA ILE A 58 -3.76 1.88 0.49
C ILE A 58 -3.67 3.39 0.35
N ALA A 59 -4.79 4.11 0.46
CA ALA A 59 -4.83 5.57 0.37
C ALA A 59 -3.97 6.23 1.47
N GLY A 60 -4.06 5.73 2.71
CA GLY A 60 -3.25 6.17 3.84
C GLY A 60 -1.76 5.91 3.63
N MET A 61 -1.40 4.75 3.08
CA MET A 61 0.00 4.43 2.75
C MET A 61 0.56 5.35 1.67
N ILE A 62 -0.21 5.62 0.61
CA ILE A 62 0.21 6.56 -0.45
C ILE A 62 0.37 7.98 0.12
N ALA A 63 -0.57 8.43 0.95
CA ALA A 63 -0.50 9.73 1.60
C ALA A 63 0.72 9.83 2.53
N ALA A 64 0.96 8.81 3.36
CA ALA A 64 2.12 8.76 4.25
C ALA A 64 3.45 8.80 3.48
N ARG A 65 3.58 7.99 2.42
CA ARG A 65 4.78 7.98 1.55
C ARG A 65 4.99 9.33 0.87
N LYS A 66 3.92 10.00 0.41
CA LYS A 66 4.01 11.32 -0.22
C LYS A 66 4.53 12.38 0.76
N VAL A 67 4.08 12.34 2.02
CA VAL A 67 4.55 13.26 3.07
C VAL A 67 6.02 12.98 3.42
N GLU A 68 6.40 11.71 3.53
CA GLU A 68 7.77 11.29 3.81
C GLU A 68 8.75 11.70 2.70
N ASN A 69 8.39 11.49 1.43
CA ASN A 69 9.19 11.94 0.29
C ASN A 69 9.34 13.48 0.26
N ARG A 70 8.31 14.23 0.65
CA ARG A 70 8.38 15.70 0.75
C ARG A 70 9.31 16.15 1.87
N ARG A 71 9.32 15.46 3.02
CA ARG A 71 10.27 15.71 4.12
C ARG A 71 11.70 15.34 3.74
N ALA A 72 11.91 14.20 3.09
CA ALA A 72 13.22 13.77 2.60
C ALA A 72 13.79 14.75 1.55
N ALA A 73 12.97 15.25 0.64
CA ALA A 73 13.38 16.25 -0.36
C ALA A 73 13.75 17.62 0.24
N SER A 74 13.20 17.96 1.42
CA SER A 74 13.53 19.19 2.13
C SER A 74 14.73 19.06 3.08
N HIS A 75 15.35 17.87 3.17
CA HIS A 75 16.54 17.58 4.00
C HIS A 75 17.74 17.09 3.17
N GLN A 76 17.78 17.34 1.85
CA GLN A 76 18.89 16.89 1.01
C GLN A 76 20.16 17.73 1.24
N ALA A 77 21.02 17.24 2.16
CA ALA A 77 22.46 17.28 1.96
C ALA A 77 22.83 16.27 0.84
N PRO A 78 23.94 16.47 0.10
CA PRO A 78 24.28 15.63 -1.05
C PRO A 78 24.46 14.17 -0.62
N PRO A 79 23.94 13.18 -1.38
CA PRO A 79 24.11 11.78 -1.03
C PRO A 79 25.60 11.39 -1.11
N PRO A 80 26.17 10.73 -0.08
CA PRO A 80 27.48 10.11 -0.23
C PRO A 80 27.39 9.01 -1.29
N ALA A 81 28.34 9.06 -2.24
CA ALA A 81 28.47 8.11 -3.33
C ALA A 81 28.74 6.70 -2.77
N GLY A 82 27.80 5.78 -2.99
CA GLY A 82 27.92 4.38 -2.57
C GLY A 82 26.54 3.78 -2.40
N PHE A 83 25.99 3.24 -3.49
CA PHE A 83 24.66 2.60 -3.48
C PHE A 83 24.77 1.22 -2.82
N ASP A 84 24.91 1.18 -1.49
CA ASP A 84 24.91 -0.05 -0.72
C ASP A 84 23.47 -0.51 -0.49
N LEU A 85 22.98 -1.35 -1.42
CA LEU A 85 21.64 -1.93 -1.38
C LEU A 85 21.40 -2.68 -0.05
N THR A 86 22.45 -3.31 0.48
CA THR A 86 22.41 -4.09 1.73
C THR A 86 22.20 -3.15 2.91
N GLY A 87 22.96 -2.06 2.99
CA GLY A 87 22.79 -1.03 4.01
C GLY A 87 21.38 -0.44 4.02
N LYS A 88 20.83 -0.14 2.82
CA LYS A 88 19.45 0.36 2.69
C LYS A 88 18.40 -0.64 3.16
N ILE A 89 18.56 -1.92 2.86
CA ILE A 89 17.62 -2.96 3.30
C ILE A 89 17.67 -3.10 4.83
N VAL A 90 18.87 -3.11 5.42
CA VAL A 90 19.04 -3.17 6.88
C VAL A 90 18.44 -1.94 7.56
N GLU A 91 18.62 -0.76 6.98
CA GLU A 91 18.04 0.48 7.49
C GLU A 91 16.52 0.47 7.41
N ILE A 92 15.93 0.05 6.29
CA ILE A 92 14.47 -0.11 6.11
C ILE A 92 13.89 -1.11 7.13
N VAL A 93 14.57 -2.22 7.41
CA VAL A 93 14.16 -3.20 8.41
C VAL A 93 14.22 -2.60 9.81
N ARG A 94 15.25 -1.82 10.12
CA ARG A 94 15.43 -1.17 11.42
C ARG A 94 14.43 -0.05 11.66
N GLU A 95 14.08 0.70 10.62
CA GLU A 95 13.20 1.87 10.71
C GLU A 95 11.71 1.47 10.75
N ARG A 96 11.32 0.41 10.02
CA ARG A 96 9.92 -0.03 9.93
C ARG A 96 9.77 -1.57 10.04
N PRO A 97 10.09 -2.17 11.20
CA PRO A 97 10.08 -3.62 11.39
C PRO A 97 8.68 -4.25 11.22
N ILE A 98 7.62 -3.57 11.67
CA ILE A 98 6.25 -4.13 11.62
C ILE A 98 5.74 -4.20 10.16
N MET A 99 6.02 -3.18 9.34
CA MET A 99 5.63 -3.19 7.93
C MET A 99 6.47 -4.13 7.07
N SER A 100 7.76 -4.29 7.40
CA SER A 100 8.63 -5.24 6.70
C SER A 100 8.24 -6.70 6.98
N ILE A 101 7.80 -7.02 8.20
CA ILE A 101 7.23 -8.34 8.52
C ILE A 101 5.96 -8.61 7.70
N GLY A 102 5.05 -7.64 7.63
CA GLY A 102 3.80 -7.78 6.86
C GLY A 102 4.04 -7.99 5.36
N LEU A 103 4.94 -7.20 4.76
CA LEU A 103 5.34 -7.36 3.36
C LEU A 103 6.09 -8.68 3.12
N GLY A 104 6.98 -9.06 4.03
CA GLY A 104 7.72 -10.32 3.95
C GLY A 104 6.81 -11.55 4.01
N LEU A 105 5.81 -11.55 4.90
CA LEU A 105 4.81 -12.61 4.98
C LEU A 105 3.94 -12.67 3.73
N ALA A 106 3.48 -11.52 3.22
CA ALA A 106 2.68 -11.46 1.99
C ALA A 106 3.48 -11.98 0.77
N ALA A 107 4.75 -11.58 0.65
CA ALA A 107 5.64 -12.06 -0.40
C ALA A 107 5.96 -13.56 -0.25
N GLY A 108 6.14 -14.05 0.97
CA GLY A 108 6.35 -15.47 1.27
C GLY A 108 5.14 -16.32 0.87
N ILE A 109 3.92 -15.91 1.26
CA ILE A 109 2.69 -16.61 0.87
C ILE A 109 2.48 -16.58 -0.65
N PHE A 110 2.82 -15.47 -1.31
CA PHE A 110 2.74 -15.35 -2.77
C PHE A 110 3.79 -16.21 -3.49
N ALA A 111 5.00 -16.33 -2.94
CA ALA A 111 6.04 -17.23 -3.45
C ALA A 111 5.61 -18.70 -3.33
N LEU A 112 5.00 -19.09 -2.20
CA LEU A 112 4.49 -20.46 -2.00
C LEU A 112 3.37 -20.84 -2.98
N LYS A 113 2.59 -19.86 -3.46
CA LYS A 113 1.60 -20.08 -4.52
C LYS A 113 2.20 -20.21 -5.93
N ASN A 114 3.45 -19.80 -6.13
CA ASN A 114 4.14 -19.85 -7.41
C ASN A 114 5.27 -20.89 -7.37
N PRO A 115 5.04 -22.13 -7.87
CA PRO A 115 6.01 -23.21 -7.76
C PRO A 115 7.33 -22.92 -8.47
N SER A 116 7.32 -22.08 -9.51
CA SER A 116 8.52 -21.61 -10.21
C SER A 116 9.41 -20.71 -9.35
N LEU A 117 8.83 -19.80 -8.57
CA LEU A 117 9.57 -18.92 -7.67
C LEU A 117 10.12 -19.68 -6.47
N THR A 118 9.31 -20.60 -5.92
CA THR A 118 9.74 -21.50 -4.84
C THR A 118 10.93 -22.36 -5.29
N ALA A 119 10.91 -22.90 -6.51
CA ALA A 119 12.02 -23.70 -7.05
C ALA A 119 13.30 -22.88 -7.25
N THR A 120 13.21 -21.63 -7.68
CA THR A 120 14.38 -20.74 -7.84
C THR A 120 15.00 -20.39 -6.49
N VAL A 121 14.17 -20.09 -5.47
CA VAL A 121 14.65 -19.84 -4.11
C VAL A 121 15.24 -21.10 -3.50
N ALA A 122 14.56 -22.24 -3.63
CA ALA A 122 15.09 -23.52 -3.16
C ALA A 122 16.42 -23.87 -3.84
N LYS A 123 16.55 -23.65 -5.15
CA LYS A 123 17.83 -23.83 -5.87
C LYS A 123 18.90 -22.87 -5.37
N ALA A 124 18.60 -21.60 -5.14
CA ALA A 124 19.57 -20.64 -4.62
C ALA A 124 20.05 -20.98 -3.19
N PHE A 125 19.23 -21.68 -2.39
CA PHE A 125 19.62 -22.18 -1.07
C PHE A 125 20.27 -23.58 -1.10
N LEU A 126 19.93 -24.42 -2.09
CA LEU A 126 20.50 -25.77 -2.25
C LEU A 126 21.79 -25.80 -3.06
N ASP A 127 22.08 -24.77 -3.88
CA ASP A 127 23.29 -24.73 -4.70
C ASP A 127 24.49 -24.41 -3.79
N PRO A 128 25.34 -25.40 -3.45
CA PRO A 128 26.52 -25.16 -2.66
C PRO A 128 27.54 -24.56 -3.61
N LYS A 129 27.72 -23.24 -3.56
CA LYS A 129 28.77 -22.50 -4.28
C LYS A 129 30.08 -23.32 -4.26
N PRO A 130 30.62 -23.77 -5.41
CA PRO A 130 31.94 -24.38 -5.42
C PRO A 130 32.96 -23.30 -5.05
N PRO A 131 33.97 -23.62 -4.21
CA PRO A 131 35.07 -22.71 -3.95
C PRO A 131 35.92 -22.61 -5.23
N GLU A 132 35.85 -21.47 -5.92
CA GLU A 132 36.90 -21.09 -6.87
C GLU A 132 38.20 -20.90 -6.07
N ARG A 133 39.17 -21.77 -6.34
CA ARG A 133 40.57 -21.63 -5.91
C ARG A 133 41.34 -20.86 -6.96
#